data_AF-A0A7D9J7M4-F1
#
_entry.id   AF-A0A7D9J7M4-F1
#
_cell.length_a   1.000
_cell.length_b   1.000
_cell.length_c   1.000
_cell.angle_alpha   90.00
_cell.angle_beta   90.00
_cell.angle_gamma   90.00
#
_symmetry.space_group_name_H-M   'P 1'
#
loop_
_entity.id
_entity.type
_entity.pdbx_description
1 polymer ?
#
loop_
_entity_poly.entity_id
_entity_poly.type
_entity_poly.pdbx_seq_one_letter_code
_entity_poly.pdbx_strand_id
1 'polypeptide(L)'
;MAELNQVRATLLKVADQISALGSNKSSSETTSSRPPESEATTSSSSSTASNAASEHRRLFNFGKTRHLVTKSKGKQSTKGKGKQPATKFKFVCLADSTTNCPPLSVKEKTDLCNAGLGDTTILLELNDSSVYLHEEVLKTFPKLSDTGGYELLLHQRGGGENGGFHTIKPPLCSLRLKDVCGKAKIYVRPLQRNIPLDSFDDEIPEEENE
;
A
#
# COMPACT_ATOMS: atom_id res chain seq x y z
N MET A 1 23.01 -46.29 14.49
CA MET A 1 22.70 -46.10 13.05
C MET A 1 21.34 -46.67 12.64
N ALA A 2 20.80 -47.71 13.31
CA ALA A 2 19.50 -48.30 12.96
C ALA A 2 18.27 -47.43 13.36
N GLU A 3 18.34 -46.67 14.47
CA GLU A 3 17.19 -45.89 14.94
C GLU A 3 16.81 -44.69 14.04
N LEU A 4 17.80 -44.04 13.40
CA LEU A 4 17.52 -42.87 12.57
C LEU A 4 16.69 -43.20 11.33
N ASN A 5 16.84 -44.42 10.80
CA ASN A 5 16.02 -44.91 9.68
C ASN A 5 14.59 -45.26 10.12
N GLN A 6 14.39 -45.66 11.37
CA GLN A 6 13.07 -46.00 11.91
C GLN A 6 12.23 -44.73 12.16
N VAL A 7 12.86 -43.65 12.62
CA VAL A 7 12.23 -42.33 12.76
C VAL A 7 11.84 -41.75 11.38
N ARG A 8 12.66 -41.95 10.35
CA ARG A 8 12.36 -41.48 8.99
C ARG A 8 11.17 -42.21 8.37
N ALA A 9 11.06 -43.52 8.60
CA ALA A 9 9.94 -44.33 8.11
C ALA A 9 8.61 -44.01 8.81
N THR A 10 8.64 -43.64 10.10
CA THR A 10 7.44 -43.23 10.83
C THR A 10 6.95 -41.84 10.42
N LEU A 11 7.86 -40.89 10.14
CA LEU A 11 7.48 -39.56 9.68
C LEU A 11 6.78 -39.58 8.31
N LEU A 12 7.23 -40.44 7.39
CA LEU A 12 6.61 -40.62 6.06
C LEU A 12 5.19 -41.22 6.15
N LYS A 13 4.95 -42.14 7.10
CA LYS A 13 3.60 -42.72 7.30
C LYS A 13 2.57 -41.74 7.87
N VAL A 14 3.01 -40.76 8.66
CA VAL A 14 2.09 -39.75 9.24
C VAL A 14 1.64 -38.74 8.17
N ALA A 15 2.50 -38.43 7.20
CA ALA A 15 2.17 -37.46 6.14
C ALA A 15 1.03 -37.95 5.22
N ASP A 16 0.95 -39.25 4.93
CA ASP A 16 -0.12 -39.80 4.09
C ASP A 16 -1.48 -39.83 4.81
N GLN A 17 -1.52 -39.95 6.14
CA GLN A 17 -2.80 -39.98 6.88
C GLN A 17 -3.47 -38.59 6.98
N ILE A 18 -2.71 -37.51 6.88
CA ILE A 18 -3.27 -36.14 6.96
C ILE A 18 -4.01 -35.77 5.66
N SER A 19 -3.65 -36.37 4.52
CA SER A 19 -4.29 -36.08 3.23
C SER A 19 -5.70 -36.68 3.08
N ALA A 20 -6.10 -37.61 3.96
CA ALA A 20 -7.38 -38.33 3.85
C ALA A 20 -8.57 -37.68 4.60
N LEU A 21 -8.37 -36.56 5.31
CA LEU A 21 -9.41 -35.95 6.16
C LEU A 21 -10.01 -34.63 5.64
N GLY A 22 -9.68 -34.22 4.41
CA GLY A 22 -10.01 -32.89 3.87
C GLY A 22 -11.05 -32.85 2.75
N SER A 23 -12.15 -33.61 2.79
CA SER A 23 -13.25 -33.47 1.82
C SER A 23 -14.60 -33.93 2.37
N ASN A 24 -15.19 -33.11 3.25
CA ASN A 24 -16.63 -33.11 3.51
C ASN A 24 -17.19 -31.76 3.06
N LYS A 25 -17.93 -31.75 1.94
CA LYS A 25 -18.92 -30.70 1.66
C LYS A 25 -20.20 -31.33 1.15
N SER A 26 -21.25 -31.05 1.90
CA SER A 26 -22.63 -31.50 1.82
C SER A 26 -23.41 -30.87 0.66
N SER A 27 -24.15 -31.74 -0.04
CA SER A 27 -25.54 -31.64 -0.53
C SER A 27 -26.18 -30.28 -0.88
N SER A 28 -26.73 -30.20 -2.09
CA SER A 28 -28.12 -29.74 -2.33
C SER A 28 -28.60 -30.13 -3.74
N GLU A 29 -29.60 -31.00 -3.79
CA GLU A 29 -30.46 -31.25 -4.95
C GLU A 29 -31.40 -30.06 -5.16
N THR A 30 -31.64 -29.63 -6.41
CA THR A 30 -32.93 -29.04 -6.82
C THR A 30 -33.06 -29.00 -8.35
N THR A 31 -33.95 -29.87 -8.84
CA THR A 31 -34.99 -29.63 -9.87
C THR A 31 -34.64 -28.86 -11.15
N SER A 32 -34.69 -29.64 -12.23
CA SER A 32 -34.96 -29.24 -13.62
C SER A 32 -36.22 -28.36 -13.77
N SER A 33 -36.07 -27.18 -14.37
CA SER A 33 -37.15 -26.52 -15.11
C SER A 33 -36.60 -25.49 -16.11
N ARG A 34 -36.82 -25.83 -17.39
CA ARG A 34 -36.69 -25.06 -18.63
C ARG A 34 -37.45 -23.72 -18.58
N PRO A 35 -36.93 -22.62 -19.14
CA PRO A 35 -37.76 -21.48 -19.54
C PRO A 35 -38.02 -21.44 -21.06
N PRO A 36 -39.11 -20.78 -21.47
CA PRO A 36 -39.69 -20.89 -22.81
C PRO A 36 -39.05 -19.94 -23.83
N GLU A 37 -39.10 -20.37 -25.10
CA GLU A 37 -39.08 -19.51 -26.28
C GLU A 37 -40.34 -18.65 -26.28
N SER A 38 -40.18 -17.34 -26.46
CA SER A 38 -41.24 -16.46 -26.99
C SER A 38 -40.60 -15.25 -27.66
N GLU A 39 -40.98 -15.08 -28.91
CA GLU A 39 -40.62 -14.03 -29.83
C GLU A 39 -41.01 -12.64 -29.33
N ALA A 40 -40.20 -11.64 -29.65
CA ALA A 40 -40.67 -10.26 -29.78
C ALA A 40 -39.87 -9.56 -30.88
N THR A 41 -40.52 -9.47 -32.03
CA THR A 41 -40.11 -8.68 -33.19
C THR A 41 -40.51 -7.22 -32.99
N THR A 42 -39.64 -6.32 -33.43
CA THR A 42 -39.87 -4.91 -33.85
C THR A 42 -40.10 -3.80 -32.82
N SER A 43 -39.10 -2.91 -32.85
CA SER A 43 -39.16 -1.45 -33.08
C SER A 43 -39.34 -0.47 -31.90
N SER A 44 -38.43 0.53 -31.94
CA SER A 44 -38.48 1.88 -31.35
C SER A 44 -37.85 2.10 -29.95
N SER A 45 -36.57 2.50 -29.95
CA SER A 45 -36.06 3.75 -29.32
C SER A 45 -34.53 3.76 -29.28
N SER A 46 -33.95 3.98 -30.46
CA SER A 46 -32.53 4.16 -30.73
C SER A 46 -32.03 5.56 -30.31
N SER A 47 -31.87 5.84 -29.01
CA SER A 47 -31.26 7.11 -28.58
C SER A 47 -30.52 7.14 -27.22
N THR A 48 -30.54 6.09 -26.41
CA THR A 48 -29.88 6.10 -25.08
C THR A 48 -28.53 5.40 -25.04
N ALA A 49 -28.32 4.35 -25.84
CA ALA A 49 -27.06 3.58 -25.83
C ALA A 49 -25.85 4.38 -26.33
N SER A 50 -26.05 5.30 -27.29
CA SER A 50 -25.01 6.23 -27.75
C SER A 50 -24.65 7.29 -26.70
N ASN A 51 -25.62 7.67 -25.87
CA ASN A 51 -25.42 8.59 -24.75
C ASN A 51 -24.69 7.93 -23.59
N ALA A 52 -25.01 6.66 -23.26
CA ALA A 52 -24.34 5.96 -22.16
C ALA A 52 -22.83 5.82 -22.38
N ALA A 53 -22.40 5.42 -23.59
CA ALA A 53 -20.98 5.33 -23.92
C ALA A 53 -20.28 6.71 -23.94
N SER A 54 -21.00 7.75 -24.36
CA SER A 54 -20.49 9.13 -24.40
C SER A 54 -20.36 9.76 -23.02
N GLU A 55 -21.37 9.58 -22.15
CA GLU A 55 -21.37 10.00 -20.76
C GLU A 55 -20.34 9.22 -19.94
N HIS A 56 -20.20 7.90 -20.16
CA HIS A 56 -19.13 7.13 -19.53
C HIS A 56 -17.74 7.67 -19.90
N ARG A 57 -17.50 8.03 -21.17
CA ARG A 57 -16.25 8.69 -21.58
C ARG A 57 -16.10 10.09 -20.95
N ARG A 58 -17.19 10.86 -20.80
CA ARG A 58 -17.16 12.20 -20.19
C ARG A 58 -16.86 12.16 -18.69
N LEU A 59 -17.46 11.22 -17.98
CA LEU A 59 -17.39 11.11 -16.52
C LEU A 59 -16.14 10.36 -16.05
N PHE A 60 -15.62 9.42 -16.84
CA PHE A 60 -14.53 8.54 -16.39
C PHE A 60 -13.21 8.70 -17.16
N ASN A 61 -13.17 9.43 -18.29
CA ASN A 61 -11.89 9.83 -18.92
C ASN A 61 -11.49 11.25 -18.52
N PHE A 62 -11.16 11.44 -17.24
CA PHE A 62 -10.40 12.62 -16.80
C PHE A 62 -8.99 12.56 -17.42
N GLY A 63 -8.75 13.29 -18.49
CA GLY A 63 -7.38 13.61 -18.93
C GLY A 63 -6.97 13.26 -20.36
N LYS A 64 -7.81 13.51 -21.36
CA LYS A 64 -7.32 13.91 -22.69
C LYS A 64 -8.07 15.14 -23.18
N THR A 65 -7.80 16.26 -22.53
CA THR A 65 -8.06 17.61 -23.05
C THR A 65 -7.42 17.69 -24.42
N ARG A 66 -8.19 17.45 -25.49
CA ARG A 66 -7.78 17.81 -26.83
C ARG A 66 -7.84 19.33 -26.89
N HIS A 67 -6.72 19.95 -26.59
CA HIS A 67 -6.51 21.36 -26.88
C HIS A 67 -6.69 21.53 -28.38
N LEU A 68 -7.82 22.13 -28.77
CA LEU A 68 -7.96 22.72 -30.09
C LEU A 68 -6.78 23.68 -30.28
N VAL A 69 -6.02 23.41 -31.33
CA VAL A 69 -4.81 24.12 -31.73
C VAL A 69 -5.21 25.52 -32.16
N THR A 70 -5.01 26.51 -31.30
CA THR A 70 -4.87 27.91 -31.72
C THR A 70 -3.38 28.19 -31.86
N LYS A 71 -2.90 28.34 -33.11
CA LYS A 71 -1.58 28.89 -33.44
C LYS A 71 -1.45 30.28 -32.81
N SER A 72 -0.65 30.41 -31.75
CA SER A 72 -0.11 31.71 -31.32
C SER A 72 1.41 31.66 -31.32
N LYS A 73 1.97 32.55 -32.14
CA LYS A 73 3.40 32.84 -32.28
C LYS A 73 4.02 33.22 -30.94
N GLY A 74 5.25 32.74 -30.74
CA GLY A 74 6.34 33.44 -30.05
C GLY A 74 6.08 33.94 -28.63
N LYS A 75 6.58 33.20 -27.65
CA LYS A 75 7.09 33.81 -26.42
C LYS A 75 8.38 33.10 -26.01
N GLN A 76 9.47 33.86 -26.03
CA GLN A 76 10.77 33.48 -25.51
C GLN A 76 10.60 33.08 -24.05
N SER A 77 10.83 31.80 -23.75
CA SER A 77 10.88 31.30 -22.38
C SER A 77 12.12 31.88 -21.71
N THR A 78 11.89 32.80 -20.78
CA THR A 78 12.89 33.28 -19.84
C THR A 78 13.56 32.09 -19.14
N LYS A 79 14.88 32.11 -19.11
CA LYS A 79 15.82 31.20 -18.43
C LYS A 79 15.32 30.85 -17.02
N GLY A 80 14.66 29.71 -16.87
CA GLY A 80 14.19 29.22 -15.57
C GLY A 80 15.38 28.80 -14.72
N LYS A 81 15.47 29.34 -13.50
CA LYS A 81 16.35 28.81 -12.44
C LYS A 81 16.14 27.29 -12.38
N GLY A 82 17.21 26.53 -12.61
CA GLY A 82 17.15 25.07 -12.68
C GLY A 82 16.55 24.51 -11.40
N LYS A 83 15.32 23.97 -11.50
CA LYS A 83 14.72 23.22 -10.40
C LYS A 83 15.60 22.01 -10.15
N GLN A 84 16.11 21.87 -8.94
CA GLN A 84 16.83 20.67 -8.55
C GLN A 84 15.89 19.48 -8.75
N PRO A 85 16.40 18.36 -9.28
CA PRO A 85 15.57 17.19 -9.50
C PRO A 85 15.07 16.64 -8.14
N ALA A 86 13.76 16.63 -7.94
CA ALA A 86 13.11 16.08 -6.75
C ALA A 86 12.65 14.63 -7.02
N THR A 87 12.80 13.77 -6.01
CA THR A 87 12.40 12.36 -6.04
C THR A 87 11.31 12.12 -5.00
N LYS A 88 10.29 11.35 -5.38
CA LYS A 88 9.19 10.96 -4.48
C LYS A 88 9.51 9.61 -3.85
N PHE A 89 9.48 9.55 -2.53
CA PHE A 89 9.66 8.32 -1.77
C PHE A 89 8.36 7.92 -1.08
N LYS A 90 8.08 6.62 -1.05
CA LYS A 90 6.92 6.09 -0.33
C LYS A 90 7.39 5.57 1.01
N PHE A 91 6.82 6.12 2.07
CA PHE A 91 7.07 5.75 3.45
C PHE A 91 5.85 5.04 4.03
N VAL A 92 6.09 4.11 4.94
CA VAL A 92 5.07 3.47 5.77
C VAL A 92 5.60 3.41 7.18
N CYS A 93 4.94 4.06 8.13
CA CYS A 93 5.31 3.94 9.53
C CYS A 93 4.62 2.71 10.15
N LEU A 94 5.40 1.93 10.89
CA LEU A 94 4.91 0.81 11.67
C LEU A 94 4.58 1.31 13.08
N ALA A 95 3.57 0.73 13.71
CA ALA A 95 3.25 1.04 15.09
C ALA A 95 4.18 0.32 16.07
N ASP A 96 4.53 -0.93 15.78
CA ASP A 96 5.31 -1.77 16.67
C ASP A 96 6.81 -1.76 16.35
N SER A 97 7.62 -1.73 17.41
CA SER A 97 9.09 -1.76 17.34
C SER A 97 9.66 -3.14 16.98
N THR A 98 8.91 -4.21 17.21
CA THR A 98 9.35 -5.60 16.99
C THR A 98 8.86 -6.20 15.68
N THR A 99 8.10 -5.45 14.88
CA THR A 99 7.49 -5.97 13.65
C THR A 99 8.56 -6.25 12.58
N ASN A 100 8.55 -7.49 12.09
CA ASN A 100 9.52 -8.02 11.13
C ASN A 100 8.96 -8.24 9.72
N CYS A 101 7.66 -7.98 9.54
CA CYS A 101 6.95 -8.13 8.29
C CYS A 101 6.16 -6.86 7.97
N PRO A 102 5.98 -6.50 6.69
CA PRO A 102 5.10 -5.42 6.31
C PRO A 102 3.65 -5.76 6.65
N PRO A 103 2.78 -4.76 6.86
CA PRO A 103 1.38 -5.01 7.18
C PRO A 103 0.73 -5.81 6.05
N LEU A 104 0.19 -6.98 6.39
CA LEU A 104 -0.32 -7.94 5.41
C LEU A 104 -1.83 -7.77 5.21
N SER A 105 -2.55 -7.55 6.31
CA SER A 105 -4.00 -7.42 6.31
C SER A 105 -4.44 -6.04 5.84
N VAL A 106 -5.58 -5.97 5.15
CA VAL A 106 -6.22 -4.69 4.78
C VAL A 106 -6.61 -3.93 6.05
N LYS A 107 -7.13 -4.63 7.07
CA LYS A 107 -7.51 -4.03 8.36
C LYS A 107 -6.33 -3.30 9.00
N GLU A 108 -5.19 -3.99 9.11
CA GLU A 108 -3.97 -3.44 9.71
C GLU A 108 -3.48 -2.19 8.97
N LYS A 109 -3.51 -2.20 7.64
CA LYS A 109 -3.16 -1.02 6.83
C LYS A 109 -4.12 0.14 7.09
N THR A 110 -5.42 -0.14 7.16
CA THR A 110 -6.44 0.87 7.45
C THR A 110 -6.25 1.46 8.85
N ASP A 111 -6.00 0.63 9.86
CA ASP A 111 -5.76 1.07 11.24
C ASP A 111 -4.52 1.98 11.31
N LEU A 112 -3.42 1.61 10.64
CA LEU A 112 -2.22 2.46 10.53
C LEU A 112 -2.50 3.78 9.81
N CYS A 113 -3.27 3.76 8.71
CA CYS A 113 -3.65 4.98 7.99
C CYS A 113 -4.51 5.91 8.87
N ASN A 114 -5.50 5.36 9.59
CA ASN A 114 -6.37 6.12 10.50
C ASN A 114 -5.57 6.73 11.66
N ALA A 115 -4.54 6.03 12.14
CA ALA A 115 -3.64 6.54 13.18
C ALA A 115 -2.57 7.53 12.67
N GLY A 116 -2.53 7.82 11.35
CA GLY A 116 -1.55 8.70 10.73
C GLY A 116 -0.17 8.06 10.47
N LEU A 117 -0.05 6.73 10.59
CA LEU A 117 1.20 5.98 10.43
C LEU A 117 1.30 5.24 9.09
N GLY A 118 0.25 5.23 8.27
CA GLY A 118 0.18 4.44 7.04
C GLY A 118 1.04 4.91 5.85
N ASP A 119 0.61 4.51 4.65
CA ASP A 119 1.27 4.84 3.38
C ASP A 119 1.28 6.35 3.13
N THR A 120 2.46 6.98 3.16
CA THR A 120 2.65 8.41 2.88
C THR A 120 3.74 8.63 1.84
N THR A 121 3.67 9.72 1.07
CA THR A 121 4.70 10.08 0.09
C THR A 121 5.39 11.36 0.50
N ILE A 122 6.72 11.29 0.65
CA ILE A 122 7.56 12.44 0.95
C ILE A 122 8.31 12.83 -0.33
N LEU A 123 8.31 14.12 -0.65
CA LEU A 123 9.09 14.68 -1.76
C LEU A 123 10.41 15.20 -1.21
N LEU A 124 11.52 14.64 -1.70
CA LEU A 124 12.86 15.08 -1.31
C LEU A 124 13.65 15.54 -2.53
N GLU A 125 14.44 16.58 -2.38
CA GLU A 125 15.43 16.99 -3.37
C GLU A 125 16.66 16.07 -3.31
N LEU A 126 17.29 15.86 -4.46
CA LEU A 126 18.42 14.93 -4.59
C LEU A 126 19.63 15.25 -3.69
N ASN A 127 19.78 16.52 -3.30
CA ASN A 127 20.88 17.01 -2.47
C ASN A 127 20.48 17.24 -1.00
N ASP A 128 19.28 16.81 -0.59
CA ASP A 128 18.86 16.98 0.80
C ASP A 128 19.74 16.16 1.75
N SER A 129 20.08 16.81 2.86
CA SER A 129 20.88 16.20 3.93
C SER A 129 20.07 15.17 4.70
N SER A 130 20.76 14.31 5.46
CA SER A 130 20.08 13.38 6.38
C SER A 130 19.29 14.09 7.48
N VAL A 131 19.68 15.32 7.84
CA VAL A 131 18.97 16.13 8.84
C VAL A 131 17.62 16.57 8.29
N TYR A 132 17.60 17.09 7.05
CA TYR A 132 16.35 17.48 6.39
C TYR A 132 15.40 16.29 6.23
N LEU A 133 15.94 15.13 5.84
CA LEU A 133 15.15 13.91 5.78
C LEU A 133 14.53 13.54 7.13
N HIS A 134 15.31 13.66 8.20
CA HIS A 134 14.84 13.37 9.55
C HIS A 134 13.70 14.31 9.97
N GLU A 135 13.86 15.61 9.73
CA GLU A 135 12.83 16.61 9.99
C GLU A 135 11.54 16.34 9.21
N GLU A 136 11.64 16.01 7.92
CA GLU A 136 10.46 15.76 7.09
C GLU A 136 9.76 14.45 7.49
N VAL A 137 10.51 13.42 7.93
CA VAL A 137 9.94 12.19 8.48
C VAL A 137 9.19 12.46 9.78
N LEU A 138 9.76 13.21 10.72
CA LEU A 138 9.08 13.56 11.98
C LEU A 138 7.86 14.46 11.76
N LYS A 139 7.95 15.40 10.81
CA LYS A 139 6.82 16.24 10.41
C LYS A 139 5.69 15.42 9.80
N THR A 140 6.02 14.36 9.06
CA THR A 140 5.04 13.45 8.46
C THR A 140 4.44 12.49 9.49
N PHE A 141 5.25 12.03 10.44
CA PHE A 141 4.85 11.09 11.48
C PHE A 141 5.18 11.66 12.88
N PRO A 142 4.41 12.64 13.38
CA PRO A 142 4.73 13.32 14.64
C PRO A 142 4.86 12.38 15.83
N LYS A 143 4.05 11.31 15.87
CA LYS A 143 4.07 10.31 16.94
C LYS A 143 5.44 9.60 17.11
N LEU A 144 6.35 9.67 16.12
CA LEU A 144 7.70 9.11 16.21
C LEU A 144 8.65 9.91 17.11
N SER A 145 8.35 11.17 17.44
CA SER A 145 9.20 11.94 18.36
C SER A 145 9.30 11.27 19.74
N ASP A 146 8.22 10.60 20.14
CA ASP A 146 8.04 10.07 21.49
C ASP A 146 8.52 8.61 21.63
N THR A 147 8.93 7.99 20.52
CA THR A 147 9.36 6.58 20.46
C THR A 147 10.84 6.37 20.69
N GLY A 148 11.58 7.43 21.04
CA GLY A 148 13.01 7.35 21.33
C GLY A 148 13.87 7.07 20.09
N GLY A 149 13.37 7.46 18.91
CA GLY A 149 14.02 7.26 17.62
C GLY A 149 13.33 6.19 16.76
N TYR A 150 13.84 6.06 15.54
CA TYR A 150 13.33 5.15 14.53
C TYR A 150 14.45 4.67 13.62
N GLU A 151 14.18 3.59 12.89
CA GLU A 151 15.04 3.11 11.82
C GLU A 151 14.27 3.01 10.49
N LEU A 152 15.01 3.10 9.39
CA LEU A 152 14.47 2.93 8.05
C LEU A 152 14.80 1.53 7.54
N LEU A 153 13.78 0.84 7.06
CA LEU A 153 13.86 -0.55 6.62
C LEU A 153 13.44 -0.67 5.17
N LEU A 154 14.08 -1.59 4.45
CA LEU A 154 13.65 -2.07 3.15
C LEU A 154 13.10 -3.48 3.29
N HIS A 155 11.92 -3.74 2.73
CA HIS A 155 11.37 -5.09 2.69
C HIS A 155 11.76 -5.80 1.40
N GLN A 156 12.49 -6.91 1.54
CA GLN A 156 12.80 -7.79 0.42
C GLN A 156 11.84 -8.97 0.40
N ARG A 157 11.12 -9.13 -0.72
CA ARG A 157 10.22 -10.26 -0.93
C ARG A 157 11.04 -11.49 -1.32
N GLY A 158 10.93 -12.56 -0.53
CA GLY A 158 11.63 -13.82 -0.78
C GLY A 158 11.59 -14.70 0.46
N GLY A 159 11.82 -16.00 0.28
CA GLY A 159 12.08 -16.92 1.38
C GLY A 159 13.58 -17.07 1.66
N GLY A 160 13.94 -17.41 2.89
CA GLY A 160 15.33 -17.63 3.32
C GLY A 160 15.93 -16.46 4.10
N GLU A 161 17.25 -16.51 4.29
CA GLU A 161 18.01 -15.58 5.14
C GLU A 161 17.93 -14.11 4.67
N ASN A 162 17.74 -13.89 3.36
CA ASN A 162 17.64 -12.55 2.76
C ASN A 162 16.19 -12.05 2.60
N GLY A 163 15.21 -12.75 3.19
CA GLY A 163 13.81 -12.34 3.19
C GLY A 163 13.48 -11.43 4.37
N GLY A 164 12.59 -10.46 4.18
CA GLY A 164 12.06 -9.63 5.26
C GLY A 164 12.68 -8.23 5.32
N PHE A 165 12.66 -7.61 6.50
CA PHE A 165 13.15 -6.25 6.69
C PHE A 165 14.67 -6.17 6.84
N HIS A 166 15.25 -5.21 6.13
CA HIS A 166 16.68 -4.91 6.16
C HIS A 166 16.88 -3.43 6.51
N THR A 167 17.63 -3.16 7.57
CA THR A 167 17.93 -1.79 7.99
C THR A 167 18.82 -1.08 6.97
N ILE A 168 18.37 0.09 6.53
CA ILE A 168 19.11 0.99 5.66
C ILE A 168 20.18 1.67 6.51
N LYS A 169 21.45 1.33 6.25
CA LYS A 169 22.57 1.91 7.00
C LYS A 169 22.76 3.40 6.65
N PRO A 170 23.17 4.23 7.63
CA PRO A 170 23.59 5.60 7.36
C PRO A 170 24.70 5.68 6.29
N PRO A 171 24.83 6.79 5.55
CA PRO A 171 24.08 8.05 5.71
C PRO A 171 22.68 8.01 5.06
N LEU A 172 21.67 8.55 5.75
CA LEU A 172 20.28 8.59 5.30
C LEU A 172 19.98 9.86 4.46
N CYS A 173 20.77 10.11 3.43
CA CYS A 173 20.51 11.22 2.49
C CYS A 173 19.65 10.78 1.31
N SER A 174 18.98 11.73 0.66
CA SER A 174 18.06 11.47 -0.45
C SER A 174 18.70 10.74 -1.62
N LEU A 175 19.95 11.07 -1.96
CA LEU A 175 20.72 10.37 -2.99
C LEU A 175 20.89 8.89 -2.64
N ARG A 176 21.31 8.59 -1.40
CA ARG A 176 21.52 7.21 -0.95
C ARG A 176 20.22 6.42 -0.92
N LEU A 177 19.12 7.02 -0.46
CA LEU A 177 17.81 6.36 -0.48
C LEU A 177 17.34 6.10 -1.90
N LYS A 178 17.61 6.99 -2.84
CA LYS A 178 17.30 6.76 -4.26
C LYS A 178 18.05 5.55 -4.80
N ASP A 179 19.34 5.42 -4.47
CA ASP A 179 20.18 4.33 -4.95
C ASP A 179 19.80 2.98 -4.33
N VAL A 180 19.50 2.96 -3.02
CA VAL A 180 19.20 1.71 -2.29
C VAL A 180 17.74 1.29 -2.46
N CYS A 181 16.81 2.22 -2.31
CA CYS A 181 15.38 1.91 -2.29
C CYS A 181 14.76 2.02 -3.68
N GLY A 182 15.30 2.86 -4.57
CA GLY A 182 14.74 3.10 -5.89
C GLY A 182 13.28 3.54 -5.83
N LYS A 183 12.36 2.63 -6.21
CA LYS A 183 10.90 2.84 -6.18
C LYS A 183 10.18 2.04 -5.08
N ALA A 184 10.94 1.33 -4.25
CA ALA A 184 10.39 0.52 -3.17
C ALA A 184 9.80 1.39 -2.05
N LYS A 185 8.94 0.76 -1.24
CA LYS A 185 8.44 1.37 0.00
C LYS A 185 9.52 1.29 1.07
N ILE A 186 9.74 2.39 1.76
CA ILE A 186 10.61 2.50 2.92
C ILE A 186 9.72 2.37 4.15
N TYR A 187 10.07 1.46 5.06
CA TYR A 187 9.32 1.27 6.28
C TYR A 187 10.04 1.99 7.42
N VAL A 188 9.30 2.75 8.20
CA VAL A 188 9.79 3.45 9.39
C VAL A 188 9.37 2.62 10.59
N ARG A 189 10.34 2.11 11.34
CA ARG A 189 10.08 1.31 12.53
C ARG A 189 10.53 2.08 13.77
N PRO A 190 9.67 2.28 14.78
CA PRO A 190 10.09 2.89 16.02
C PRO A 190 11.07 1.99 16.76
N LEU A 191 12.06 2.56 17.45
CA LEU A 191 13.17 1.80 18.02
C LEU A 191 12.93 1.38 19.47
N GLN A 192 12.43 2.28 20.32
CA GLN A 192 12.38 2.05 21.77
C GLN A 192 10.97 1.77 22.30
N ARG A 193 9.93 2.35 21.67
CA ARG A 193 8.54 2.22 22.13
C ARG A 193 7.59 2.06 20.95
N ASN A 194 6.51 1.33 21.18
CA ASN A 194 5.43 1.22 20.20
C ASN A 194 4.59 2.50 20.19
N ILE A 195 3.98 2.80 19.05
CA ILE A 195 3.09 3.94 18.86
C ILE A 195 1.65 3.49 19.11
N PRO A 196 0.90 4.13 20.01
CA PRO A 196 -0.51 3.83 20.19
C PRO A 196 -1.30 4.21 18.93
N LEU A 197 -2.18 3.29 18.52
CA LEU A 197 -3.05 3.45 17.36
C LEU A 197 -4.30 4.29 17.66
N ASP A 198 -4.43 4.81 18.88
CA ASP A 198 -5.58 5.59 19.29
C ASP A 198 -5.82 6.73 18.28
N SER A 199 -7.00 6.64 17.66
CA SER A 199 -7.58 7.66 16.79
C SER A 199 -7.88 8.87 17.65
N PHE A 200 -7.50 10.06 17.18
CA PHE A 200 -7.89 11.32 17.80
C PHE A 200 -9.38 11.55 17.55
N ASP A 201 -10.23 10.86 18.31
CA ASP A 201 -11.65 11.16 18.45
C ASP A 201 -11.99 10.98 19.94
N ASP A 202 -12.72 11.95 20.50
CA ASP A 202 -13.24 12.05 21.87
C ASP A 202 -12.37 12.75 22.94
N GLU A 203 -12.01 14.01 22.70
CA GLU A 203 -12.07 15.02 23.76
C GLU A 203 -13.11 16.07 23.32
N ILE A 204 -14.39 15.70 23.40
CA ILE A 204 -15.48 16.69 23.34
C ILE A 204 -15.45 17.37 24.70
N PRO A 205 -15.08 18.67 24.81
CA PRO A 205 -15.28 19.37 26.06
C PRO A 205 -16.78 19.38 26.33
N GLU A 206 -17.21 18.74 27.42
CA GLU A 206 -18.57 18.91 27.90
C GLU A 206 -18.75 20.39 28.24
N GLU A 207 -19.40 21.13 27.33
CA GLU A 207 -19.94 22.43 27.65
C GLU A 207 -21.01 22.22 28.73
N GLU A 208 -20.64 22.52 29.97
CA GLU A 208 -21.56 22.75 31.08
C GLU A 208 -22.61 23.77 30.62
N ASN A 209 -23.81 23.28 30.34
CA ASN A 209 -24.97 24.12 30.06
C ASN A 209 -25.58 24.49 31.41
N GLU A 210 -25.32 25.72 31.85
CA GLU A 210 -25.94 26.39 33.01
C GLU A 210 -27.33 26.96 32.64
#